data_AF-X0S2R2-F1
#
_entry.id   AF-X0S2R2-F1
#
_cell.length_a   1.000
_cell.length_b   1.000
_cell.length_c   1.000
_cell.angle_alpha   90.00
_cell.angle_beta   90.00
_cell.angle_gamma   90.00
#
_symmetry.space_group_name_H-M   'P 1'
#
loop_
_entity.id
_entity.type
_entity.pdbx_description
1 polymer ?
#
loop_
_entity_poly.entity_id
_entity_poly.type
_entity_poly.pdbx_seq_one_letter_code
_entity_poly.pdbx_strand_id
1 'polypeptide(L)'
;AEVLSNCPLPRGNRVAILSEGGGDNSIAADNAETYGMEVPVLSQETQEKMKPFLLQGMPASNPIDYGGTAEENPHMITECVKVCMEDDQVDGIYITGFFGGFKDIIAPHVAELEEQTSRDLVDLVKEHKKPLVVHTSFARGQIKSLDMLKEAGVPVMESSDRSTQCMSALMKFAMNRDKISRMHIPEGEPREQPAVKAIFKQAKEENRSNLLETESRDLLKEYGIPLPEAELACDCEKAVEVARKISSPLAMKVVSPDIIHKSDAGGIKLDLKNEKDVEKAFEEIVENACKLTTKERVIGTLISPMVAKGQECIIGMIRDPQFGPVIMFGLGGIFVEVLKDVSFRVAPLAEE
;
A
#
# COMPACT_ATOMS: atom_id res chain seq x y z
N ALA A 1 7.99 -6.07 -7.96
CA ALA A 1 9.02 -7.06 -7.55
C ALA A 1 10.11 -7.12 -8.60
N GLU A 2 9.81 -7.55 -9.83
CA GLU A 2 10.79 -7.67 -10.94
C GLU A 2 11.62 -6.39 -11.15
N VAL A 3 10.99 -5.22 -11.27
CA VAL A 3 11.70 -3.94 -11.43
C VAL A 3 12.65 -3.65 -10.25
N LEU A 4 12.24 -3.93 -9.01
CA LEU A 4 13.08 -3.72 -7.82
C LEU A 4 14.26 -4.71 -7.73
N SER A 5 14.12 -5.90 -8.31
CA SER A 5 15.15 -6.94 -8.26
C SER A 5 16.19 -6.79 -9.38
N ASN A 6 15.77 -6.33 -10.56
CA ASN A 6 16.58 -6.39 -11.78
C ASN A 6 17.12 -5.03 -12.24
N CYS A 7 16.40 -3.94 -11.97
CA CYS A 7 16.80 -2.63 -12.47
C CYS A 7 17.85 -1.96 -11.57
N PRO A 8 18.76 -1.15 -12.14
CA PRO A 8 19.61 -0.28 -11.34
C PRO A 8 18.78 0.76 -10.58
N LEU A 9 19.26 1.16 -9.40
CA LEU A 9 18.58 2.16 -8.57
C LEU A 9 18.82 3.57 -9.14
N PRO A 10 17.75 4.31 -9.50
CA PRO A 10 17.87 5.69 -9.96
C PRO A 10 18.29 6.63 -8.82
N ARG A 11 18.84 7.80 -9.17
CA ARG A 11 19.22 8.84 -8.18
C ARG A 11 18.06 9.75 -7.77
N GLY A 12 16.98 9.74 -8.55
CA GLY A 12 15.79 10.57 -8.37
C GLY A 12 14.60 10.00 -9.13
N ASN A 13 13.61 10.84 -9.38
CA ASN A 13 12.35 10.49 -10.04
C ASN A 13 12.13 11.19 -11.39
N ARG A 14 13.19 11.71 -12.02
CA ARG A 14 13.10 12.39 -13.32
C ARG A 14 13.19 11.39 -14.46
N VAL A 15 12.19 11.33 -15.33
CA VAL A 15 12.10 10.37 -16.43
C VAL A 15 12.18 11.07 -17.79
N ALA A 16 12.96 10.49 -18.70
CA ALA A 16 12.85 10.80 -20.13
C ALA A 16 11.90 9.77 -20.78
N ILE A 17 10.87 10.28 -21.46
CA ILE A 17 9.87 9.47 -22.14
C ILE A 17 10.17 9.53 -23.64
N LEU A 18 10.18 8.37 -24.29
CA LEU A 18 10.44 8.25 -25.72
C LEU A 18 9.38 7.37 -26.38
N SER A 19 8.88 7.79 -27.54
CA SER A 19 7.86 7.06 -28.30
C SER A 19 7.93 7.34 -29.80
N GLU A 20 7.28 6.49 -30.60
CA GLU A 20 6.98 6.72 -32.02
C GLU A 20 5.81 7.69 -32.26
N GLY A 21 5.07 8.10 -31.23
CA GLY A 21 3.91 8.96 -31.42
C GLY A 21 3.48 9.79 -30.22
N GLY A 22 2.99 10.99 -30.51
CA GLY A 22 2.50 11.96 -29.52
C GLY A 22 1.37 11.46 -28.60
N GLY A 23 0.55 10.51 -29.06
CA GLY A 23 -0.54 9.92 -28.26
C GLY A 23 0.00 9.10 -27.07
N ASP A 24 0.91 8.17 -27.34
CA ASP A 24 1.58 7.36 -26.32
C ASP A 24 2.42 8.23 -25.38
N ASN A 25 3.11 9.24 -25.92
CA ASN A 25 3.84 10.22 -25.14
C ASN A 25 2.94 10.98 -24.14
N SER A 26 1.76 11.41 -24.56
CA SER A 26 0.81 12.13 -23.69
C SER A 26 0.31 11.23 -22.56
N ILE A 27 -0.10 10.00 -22.88
CA ILE A 27 -0.57 9.02 -21.88
C ILE A 27 0.56 8.67 -20.89
N ALA A 28 1.78 8.47 -21.39
CA ALA A 28 2.93 8.18 -20.56
C ALA A 28 3.28 9.33 -19.61
N ALA A 29 3.20 10.58 -20.08
CA ALA A 29 3.46 11.76 -19.26
C ALA A 29 2.38 11.94 -18.17
N ASP A 30 1.09 11.81 -18.52
CA ASP A 30 -0.02 11.90 -17.56
C ASP A 30 0.10 10.81 -16.47
N ASN A 31 0.45 9.58 -16.87
CA ASN A 31 0.67 8.49 -15.93
C ASN A 31 1.91 8.76 -15.04
N ALA A 32 2.99 9.29 -15.62
CA ALA A 32 4.19 9.64 -14.87
C ALA A 32 3.89 10.68 -13.77
N GLU A 33 3.17 11.74 -14.12
CA GLU A 33 2.72 12.77 -13.18
C GLU A 33 1.80 12.18 -12.10
N THR A 34 0.81 11.37 -12.50
CA THR A 34 -0.13 10.70 -11.58
C THR A 34 0.59 9.89 -10.50
N TYR A 35 1.70 9.24 -10.85
CA TYR A 35 2.48 8.45 -9.91
C TYR A 35 3.63 9.21 -9.24
N GLY A 36 3.76 10.53 -9.47
CA GLY A 36 4.72 11.41 -8.82
C GLY A 36 6.14 11.35 -9.40
N MET A 37 6.28 10.97 -10.68
CA MET A 37 7.52 11.12 -11.43
C MET A 37 7.56 12.50 -12.10
N GLU A 38 8.76 13.02 -12.31
CA GLU A 38 8.98 14.30 -12.99
C GLU A 38 9.33 14.05 -14.46
N VAL A 39 8.72 14.80 -15.38
CA VAL A 39 9.05 14.78 -16.82
C VAL A 39 9.71 16.12 -17.15
N PRO A 40 11.01 16.30 -16.86
CA PRO A 40 11.66 17.60 -16.96
C PRO A 40 11.87 18.01 -18.42
N VAL A 41 11.86 19.32 -18.66
CA VAL A 41 12.36 19.88 -19.91
C VAL A 41 13.88 19.63 -19.98
N LEU A 42 14.32 18.96 -21.03
CA LEU A 42 15.74 18.63 -21.24
C LEU A 42 16.58 19.91 -21.42
N SER A 43 17.86 19.84 -21.07
CA SER A 43 18.78 20.97 -21.26
C SER A 43 18.88 21.36 -22.73
N GLN A 44 19.22 22.61 -23.05
CA GLN A 44 19.43 23.03 -24.43
C GLN A 44 20.52 22.19 -25.12
N GLU A 45 21.60 21.85 -24.41
CA GLU A 45 22.67 20.99 -24.92
C GLU A 45 22.14 19.59 -25.28
N THR A 46 21.33 18.98 -24.41
CA THR A 46 20.70 17.67 -24.64
C THR A 46 19.76 17.72 -25.85
N GLN A 47 18.94 18.77 -25.95
CA GLN A 47 18.06 18.97 -27.10
C GLN A 47 18.85 19.14 -28.40
N GLU A 48 19.99 19.84 -28.37
CA GLU A 48 20.86 19.99 -29.54
C GLU A 48 21.51 18.68 -29.98
N LYS A 49 21.99 17.87 -29.03
CA LYS A 49 22.52 16.52 -29.30
C LYS A 49 21.46 15.55 -29.81
N MET A 50 20.19 15.73 -29.41
CA MET A 50 19.06 14.88 -29.80
C MET A 50 18.58 15.14 -31.24
N LYS A 51 18.58 16.40 -31.69
CA LYS A 51 18.03 16.81 -33.00
C LYS A 51 18.47 15.98 -34.21
N PRO A 52 19.75 15.55 -34.36
CA PRO A 52 20.19 14.76 -35.51
C PRO A 52 19.49 13.41 -35.66
N PHE A 53 18.87 12.89 -34.59
CA PHE A 53 18.23 11.58 -34.56
C PHE A 53 16.71 11.63 -34.73
N LEU A 54 16.15 12.85 -34.84
CA LEU A 54 14.71 13.09 -34.99
C LEU A 54 14.38 13.61 -36.38
N LEU A 55 13.13 13.42 -36.81
CA LEU A 55 12.64 13.96 -38.06
C LEU A 55 12.71 15.49 -38.05
N GLN A 56 13.09 16.09 -39.19
CA GLN A 56 13.24 17.54 -39.30
C GLN A 56 11.95 18.27 -38.87
N GLY A 57 12.07 19.16 -37.89
CA GLY A 57 10.94 19.94 -37.36
C GLY A 57 10.25 19.31 -36.15
N MET A 58 10.60 18.08 -35.75
CA MET A 58 10.11 17.49 -34.51
C MET A 58 10.77 18.14 -33.28
N PRO A 59 10.01 18.33 -32.19
CA PRO A 59 10.56 18.87 -30.95
C PRO A 59 11.52 17.86 -30.30
N ALA A 60 12.68 18.35 -29.88
CA ALA A 60 13.66 17.58 -29.11
C ALA A 60 13.43 17.69 -27.58
N SER A 61 12.27 18.17 -27.15
CA SER A 61 11.88 18.25 -25.74
C SER A 61 11.35 16.91 -25.23
N ASN A 62 11.31 16.71 -23.91
CA ASN A 62 10.72 15.55 -23.26
C ASN A 62 9.22 15.80 -23.02
N PRO A 63 8.30 14.89 -23.42
CA PRO A 63 8.51 13.60 -24.10
C PRO A 63 9.03 13.70 -25.53
N ILE A 64 9.93 12.78 -25.91
CA ILE A 64 10.61 12.73 -27.22
C ILE A 64 9.80 11.87 -28.18
N ASP A 65 9.50 12.41 -29.36
CA ASP A 65 8.87 11.69 -30.46
C ASP A 65 9.92 11.38 -31.54
N TYR A 66 10.28 10.10 -31.67
CA TYR A 66 11.20 9.60 -32.69
C TYR A 66 10.49 8.98 -33.90
N GLY A 67 9.16 9.12 -33.98
CA GLY A 67 8.32 8.64 -35.06
C GLY A 67 8.78 9.12 -36.43
N GLY A 68 8.61 8.28 -37.45
CA GLY A 68 9.07 8.53 -38.82
C GLY A 68 10.59 8.46 -39.04
N THR A 69 11.42 8.53 -37.99
CA THR A 69 12.88 8.30 -38.08
C THR A 69 13.31 6.92 -37.65
N ALA A 70 12.72 6.38 -36.57
CA ALA A 70 13.16 5.10 -36.00
C ALA A 70 12.49 3.86 -36.61
N GLU A 71 11.35 4.03 -37.27
CA GLU A 71 10.52 2.91 -37.76
C GLU A 71 11.24 2.05 -38.82
N GLU A 72 11.97 2.69 -39.74
CA GLU A 72 12.83 2.01 -40.72
C GLU A 72 14.30 1.91 -40.24
N ASN A 73 14.67 2.62 -39.18
CA ASN A 73 16.01 2.62 -38.62
C ASN A 73 16.00 2.63 -37.07
N PRO A 74 15.71 1.49 -36.42
CA PRO A 74 15.60 1.40 -34.96
C PRO A 74 16.83 1.87 -34.18
N HIS A 75 18.00 1.94 -34.81
CA HIS A 75 19.21 2.51 -34.22
C HIS A 75 19.02 3.97 -33.74
N MET A 76 18.10 4.73 -34.35
CA MET A 76 17.76 6.07 -33.86
C MET A 76 17.23 6.06 -32.42
N ILE A 77 16.55 4.99 -31.99
CA ILE A 77 16.11 4.80 -30.61
C ILE A 77 17.32 4.69 -29.69
N THR A 78 18.32 3.89 -30.06
CA THR A 78 19.58 3.75 -29.31
C THR A 78 20.23 5.12 -29.08
N GLU A 79 20.38 5.92 -30.13
CA GLU A 79 21.00 7.24 -30.04
C GLU A 79 20.19 8.20 -29.16
N CYS A 80 18.86 8.23 -29.31
CA CYS A 80 18.00 9.06 -28.45
C CYS A 80 18.11 8.65 -26.97
N VAL A 81 18.08 7.34 -26.68
CA VAL A 81 18.22 6.82 -25.31
C VAL A 81 19.58 7.15 -24.73
N LYS A 82 20.65 7.01 -25.51
CA LYS A 82 22.02 7.35 -25.09
C LYS A 82 22.13 8.83 -24.70
N VAL A 83 21.64 9.75 -25.52
CA VAL A 83 21.63 11.19 -25.21
C VAL A 83 20.90 11.46 -23.89
N CYS A 84 19.76 10.82 -23.65
CA CYS A 84 19.04 10.95 -22.38
C CYS A 84 19.80 10.33 -21.19
N MET A 85 20.46 9.20 -21.37
CA MET A 85 21.22 8.55 -20.30
C MET A 85 22.50 9.33 -19.93
N GLU A 86 23.06 10.11 -20.84
CA GLU A 86 24.17 11.04 -20.58
C GLU A 86 23.74 12.31 -19.82
N ASP A 87 22.46 12.69 -19.85
CA ASP A 87 21.97 13.89 -19.16
C ASP A 87 21.76 13.65 -17.66
N ASP A 88 22.48 14.38 -16.80
CA ASP A 88 22.34 14.32 -15.34
C ASP A 88 20.96 14.78 -14.82
N GLN A 89 20.13 15.37 -15.68
CA GLN A 89 18.73 15.69 -15.38
C GLN A 89 17.75 14.53 -15.60
N VAL A 90 18.22 13.39 -16.09
CA VAL A 90 17.41 12.20 -16.33
C VAL A 90 17.88 11.08 -15.40
N ASP A 91 16.98 10.57 -14.56
CA ASP A 91 17.26 9.49 -13.62
C ASP A 91 16.81 8.12 -14.15
N GLY A 92 15.93 8.07 -15.15
CA GLY A 92 15.48 6.83 -15.80
C GLY A 92 14.86 7.07 -17.17
N ILE A 93 14.77 6.00 -17.96
CA ILE A 93 14.25 6.01 -19.33
C ILE A 93 12.95 5.22 -19.40
N TYR A 94 11.94 5.78 -20.05
CA TYR A 94 10.68 5.11 -20.33
C TYR A 94 10.38 5.12 -21.83
N ILE A 95 10.45 3.96 -22.46
CA ILE A 95 10.04 3.78 -23.87
C ILE A 95 8.58 3.33 -23.88
N THR A 96 7.75 3.93 -24.73
CA THR A 96 6.33 3.59 -24.87
C THR A 96 5.92 3.54 -26.34
N GLY A 97 5.07 2.59 -26.73
CA GLY A 97 4.45 2.55 -28.06
C GLY A 97 4.52 1.17 -28.71
N PHE A 98 5.24 1.05 -29.82
CA PHE A 98 5.20 -0.14 -30.69
C PHE A 98 6.53 -0.88 -30.84
N PHE A 99 7.57 -0.52 -30.09
CA PHE A 99 8.86 -1.23 -30.10
C PHE A 99 8.69 -2.76 -30.00
N GLY A 100 9.39 -3.50 -30.84
CA GLY A 100 9.25 -4.95 -31.04
C GLY A 100 8.30 -5.34 -32.16
N GLY A 101 7.45 -4.41 -32.63
CA GLY A 101 6.43 -4.66 -33.65
C GLY A 101 6.78 -4.12 -35.03
N PHE A 102 7.92 -3.43 -35.23
CA PHE A 102 8.18 -2.74 -36.50
C PHE A 102 8.31 -3.70 -37.68
N LYS A 103 8.78 -4.92 -37.47
CA LYS A 103 8.79 -5.94 -38.54
C LYS A 103 7.40 -6.19 -39.14
N ASP A 104 6.35 -6.09 -38.32
CA ASP A 104 4.96 -6.41 -38.69
C ASP A 104 4.22 -5.15 -39.17
N ILE A 105 4.60 -3.97 -38.66
CA ILE A 105 4.00 -2.68 -39.01
C ILE A 105 4.65 -2.07 -40.27
N ILE A 106 5.97 -2.19 -40.40
CA ILE A 106 6.79 -1.51 -41.40
C ILE A 106 7.29 -2.49 -42.46
N ALA A 107 8.26 -3.34 -42.11
CA ALA A 107 8.83 -4.31 -43.05
C ALA A 107 9.63 -5.43 -42.35
N PRO A 108 9.61 -6.67 -42.86
CA PRO A 108 10.27 -7.82 -42.21
C PRO A 108 11.77 -7.65 -41.93
N HIS A 109 12.50 -6.88 -42.75
CA HIS A 109 13.93 -6.68 -42.60
C HIS A 109 14.31 -5.85 -41.36
N VAL A 110 13.35 -5.11 -40.79
CA VAL A 110 13.57 -4.29 -39.59
C VAL A 110 13.77 -5.15 -38.33
N ALA A 111 13.35 -6.42 -38.36
CA ALA A 111 13.47 -7.34 -37.23
C ALA A 111 14.92 -7.45 -36.70
N GLU A 112 15.91 -7.62 -37.58
CA GLU A 112 17.32 -7.73 -37.17
C GLU A 112 17.86 -6.43 -36.58
N LEU A 113 17.34 -5.28 -37.03
CA LEU A 113 17.70 -3.95 -36.52
C LEU A 113 17.09 -3.70 -35.13
N GLU A 114 15.85 -4.13 -34.88
CA GLU A 114 15.24 -4.10 -33.54
C GLU A 114 15.98 -5.00 -32.57
N GLU A 115 16.41 -6.19 -33.01
CA GLU A 115 17.24 -7.08 -32.19
C GLU A 115 18.58 -6.42 -31.82
N GLN A 116 19.21 -5.69 -32.75
CA GLN A 116 20.44 -4.95 -32.46
C GLN A 116 20.17 -3.80 -31.48
N THR A 117 19.09 -3.06 -31.69
CA THR A 117 18.66 -1.98 -30.79
C THR A 117 18.46 -2.49 -29.36
N SER A 118 17.81 -3.64 -29.18
CA SER A 118 17.67 -4.25 -27.85
C SER A 118 19.01 -4.58 -27.18
N ARG A 119 20.01 -5.07 -27.95
CA ARG A 119 21.36 -5.33 -27.41
C ARG A 119 22.02 -4.04 -26.97
N ASP A 120 21.94 -3.00 -27.80
CA ASP A 120 22.53 -1.70 -27.50
C ASP A 120 21.88 -1.07 -26.26
N LEU A 121 20.55 -1.12 -26.15
CA LEU A 121 19.82 -0.62 -24.97
C LEU A 121 20.24 -1.35 -23.68
N VAL A 122 20.44 -2.66 -23.74
CA VAL A 122 20.94 -3.44 -22.60
C VAL A 122 22.34 -2.98 -22.19
N ASP A 123 23.22 -2.70 -23.15
CA ASP A 123 24.57 -2.25 -22.87
C ASP A 123 24.57 -0.82 -22.31
N LEU A 124 23.70 0.07 -22.79
CA LEU A 124 23.50 1.41 -22.23
C LEU A 124 23.03 1.35 -20.77
N VAL A 125 22.09 0.47 -20.42
CA VAL A 125 21.65 0.26 -19.02
C VAL A 125 22.83 -0.18 -18.14
N LYS A 126 23.69 -1.09 -18.66
CA LYS A 126 24.88 -1.55 -17.93
C LYS A 126 25.92 -0.45 -17.76
N GLU A 127 26.11 0.40 -18.76
CA GLU A 127 27.08 1.49 -18.77
C GLU A 127 26.67 2.63 -17.83
N HIS A 128 25.47 3.17 -18.04
CA HIS A 128 25.02 4.38 -17.35
C HIS A 128 24.37 4.11 -15.99
N LYS A 129 23.98 2.85 -15.70
CA LYS A 129 23.30 2.47 -14.45
C LYS A 129 22.03 3.26 -14.17
N LYS A 130 21.31 3.67 -15.23
CA LYS A 130 19.96 4.26 -15.14
C LYS A 130 18.93 3.22 -15.56
N PRO A 131 17.79 3.07 -14.85
CA PRO A 131 16.78 2.10 -15.20
C PRO A 131 16.11 2.45 -16.54
N LEU A 132 15.85 1.42 -17.34
CA LEU A 132 15.05 1.47 -18.56
C LEU A 132 13.82 0.60 -18.36
N VAL A 133 12.64 1.14 -18.66
CA VAL A 133 11.38 0.39 -18.70
C VAL A 133 10.78 0.54 -20.09
N VAL A 134 10.27 -0.56 -20.65
CA VAL A 134 9.63 -0.58 -21.97
C VAL A 134 8.16 -0.95 -21.83
N HIS A 135 7.30 -0.03 -22.24
CA HIS A 135 5.90 -0.30 -22.53
C HIS A 135 5.75 -0.52 -24.04
N THR A 136 5.11 -1.63 -24.44
CA THR A 136 4.80 -1.87 -25.86
C THR A 136 3.53 -2.68 -26.02
N SER A 137 2.74 -2.33 -27.04
CA SER A 137 1.55 -3.09 -27.45
C SER A 137 1.87 -4.55 -27.82
N PHE A 138 3.14 -4.87 -28.08
CA PHE A 138 3.62 -6.20 -28.47
C PHE A 138 4.18 -7.02 -27.29
N ALA A 139 4.09 -6.53 -26.05
CA ALA A 139 4.78 -7.13 -24.90
C ALA A 139 4.40 -8.60 -24.61
N ARG A 140 3.18 -9.01 -24.98
CA ARG A 140 2.67 -10.39 -24.85
C ARG A 140 3.18 -11.35 -25.93
N GLY A 141 3.74 -10.83 -27.02
CA GLY A 141 4.27 -11.64 -28.12
C GLY A 141 5.59 -12.34 -27.77
N GLN A 142 5.85 -13.46 -28.45
CA GLN A 142 7.17 -14.08 -28.49
C GLN A 142 7.99 -13.38 -29.58
N ILE A 143 8.70 -12.33 -29.18
CA ILE A 143 9.43 -11.45 -30.09
C ILE A 143 10.86 -11.35 -29.60
N LYS A 144 11.79 -11.81 -30.42
CA LYS A 144 13.21 -11.96 -30.07
C LYS A 144 13.85 -10.68 -29.55
N SER A 145 13.54 -9.51 -30.11
CA SER A 145 14.04 -8.22 -29.61
C SER A 145 13.52 -7.90 -28.20
N LEU A 146 12.25 -8.21 -27.88
CA LEU A 146 11.70 -8.02 -26.54
C LEU A 146 12.18 -9.06 -25.55
N ASP A 147 12.38 -10.31 -25.99
CA ASP A 147 12.89 -11.38 -25.15
C ASP A 147 14.33 -11.10 -24.71
N MET A 148 15.17 -10.52 -25.58
CA MET A 148 16.51 -10.04 -25.21
C MET A 148 16.48 -9.01 -24.07
N LEU A 149 15.51 -8.08 -24.09
CA LEU A 149 15.34 -7.09 -23.02
C LEU A 149 14.94 -7.78 -21.71
N LYS A 150 13.93 -8.66 -21.75
CA LYS A 150 13.42 -9.40 -20.59
C LYS A 150 14.50 -10.26 -19.95
N GLU A 151 15.25 -11.02 -20.76
CA GLU A 151 16.35 -11.89 -20.31
C GLU A 151 17.49 -11.10 -19.66
N ALA A 152 17.73 -9.86 -20.11
CA ALA A 152 18.71 -8.96 -19.54
C ALA A 152 18.20 -8.19 -18.29
N GLY A 153 16.94 -8.41 -17.87
CA GLY A 153 16.34 -7.76 -16.71
C GLY A 153 15.74 -6.37 -16.98
N VAL A 154 15.59 -5.97 -18.25
CA VAL A 154 14.84 -4.77 -18.64
C VAL A 154 13.34 -5.11 -18.67
N PRO A 155 12.49 -4.48 -17.83
CA PRO A 155 11.08 -4.78 -17.76
C PRO A 155 10.35 -4.39 -19.05
N VAL A 156 9.60 -5.33 -19.63
CA VAL A 156 8.75 -5.13 -20.81
C VAL A 156 7.30 -5.43 -20.45
N MET A 157 6.41 -4.45 -20.60
CA MET A 157 5.01 -4.51 -20.15
C MET A 157 4.05 -3.99 -21.22
N GLU A 158 2.80 -4.48 -21.18
CA GLU A 158 1.75 -4.09 -22.15
C GLU A 158 0.87 -2.92 -21.70
N SER A 159 1.03 -2.46 -20.46
CA SER A 159 0.18 -1.43 -19.87
C SER A 159 1.05 -0.25 -19.45
N SER A 160 0.81 0.91 -20.05
CA SER A 160 1.54 2.14 -19.73
C SER A 160 1.36 2.54 -18.25
N ASP A 161 0.13 2.37 -17.74
CA ASP A 161 -0.20 2.59 -16.33
C ASP A 161 0.60 1.67 -15.40
N ARG A 162 0.66 0.37 -15.70
CA ARG A 162 1.44 -0.61 -14.93
C ARG A 162 2.94 -0.31 -14.99
N SER A 163 3.46 0.08 -16.15
CA SER A 163 4.86 0.42 -16.36
C SER A 163 5.29 1.60 -15.49
N THR A 164 4.50 2.67 -15.51
CA THR A 164 4.75 3.87 -14.71
C THR A 164 4.56 3.63 -13.22
N GLN A 165 3.58 2.83 -12.78
CA GLN A 165 3.48 2.38 -11.38
C GLN A 165 4.75 1.66 -10.92
N CYS A 166 5.25 0.72 -11.73
CA CYS A 166 6.44 -0.06 -11.42
C CYS A 166 7.71 0.81 -11.37
N MET A 167 7.89 1.72 -12.33
CA MET A 167 9.02 2.64 -12.37
C MET A 167 8.97 3.65 -11.21
N SER A 168 7.79 4.20 -10.90
CA SER A 168 7.57 5.07 -9.75
C SER A 168 7.88 4.36 -8.43
N ALA A 169 7.49 3.09 -8.28
CA ALA A 169 7.82 2.30 -7.10
C ALA A 169 9.34 2.10 -6.93
N LEU A 170 10.07 1.84 -8.02
CA LEU A 170 11.54 1.78 -8.01
C LEU A 170 12.16 3.11 -7.59
N MET A 171 11.69 4.21 -8.17
CA MET A 171 12.19 5.56 -7.88
C MET A 171 11.92 5.97 -6.43
N LYS A 172 10.69 5.77 -5.95
CA LYS A 172 10.33 6.02 -4.55
C LYS A 172 11.16 5.16 -3.60
N PHE A 173 11.40 3.89 -3.92
CA PHE A 173 12.26 3.04 -3.11
C PHE A 173 13.69 3.60 -3.07
N ALA A 174 14.27 3.95 -4.21
CA ALA A 174 15.64 4.46 -4.29
C ALA A 174 15.81 5.77 -3.51
N MET A 175 14.88 6.73 -3.66
CA MET A 175 14.89 8.00 -2.95
C MET A 175 14.71 7.85 -1.44
N ASN A 176 13.93 6.86 -1.01
CA ASN A 176 13.68 6.60 0.42
C ASN A 176 14.65 5.57 1.02
N ARG A 177 15.55 4.97 0.23
CA ARG A 177 16.40 3.86 0.68
C ARG A 177 17.26 4.23 1.88
N ASP A 178 17.86 5.41 1.86
CA ASP A 178 18.70 5.89 2.97
C ASP A 178 17.87 6.10 4.23
N LYS A 179 16.69 6.71 4.09
CA LYS A 179 15.73 6.86 5.18
C LYS A 179 15.36 5.49 5.76
N ILE A 180 14.94 4.55 4.92
CA ILE A 180 14.58 3.18 5.30
C ILE A 180 15.75 2.47 5.99
N SER A 181 16.98 2.63 5.51
CA SER A 181 18.16 1.98 6.10
C SER A 181 18.53 2.50 7.49
N ARG A 182 18.07 3.70 7.84
CA ARG A 182 18.32 4.35 9.13
C ARG A 182 17.15 4.21 10.10
N MET A 183 16.00 3.72 9.64
CA MET A 183 14.82 3.51 10.46
C MET A 183 15.18 2.62 11.66
N HIS A 184 14.97 3.14 12.87
CA HIS A 184 15.15 2.33 14.06
C HIS A 184 13.90 1.49 14.26
N ILE A 185 13.98 0.22 13.89
CA ILE A 185 12.97 -0.77 14.21
C ILE A 185 13.06 -1.02 15.72
N PRO A 186 11.99 -0.74 16.50
CA PRO A 186 12.00 -1.06 17.92
C PRO A 186 12.25 -2.57 18.08
N GLU A 187 13.30 -2.92 18.81
CA GLU A 187 13.51 -4.31 19.21
C GLU A 187 12.42 -4.68 20.21
N GLY A 188 11.48 -5.51 19.78
CA GLY A 188 10.56 -6.16 20.71
C GLY A 188 11.32 -7.23 21.48
N GLU A 189 11.45 -7.08 22.80
CA GLU A 189 11.90 -8.18 23.64
C GLU A 189 10.87 -9.32 23.52
N PRO A 190 11.29 -10.54 23.11
CA PRO A 190 10.41 -11.70 23.17
C PRO A 190 10.02 -11.94 24.63
N ARG A 191 8.80 -11.55 25.00
CA ARG A 191 8.26 -11.79 26.34
C ARG A 191 7.40 -13.04 26.30
N GLU A 192 7.76 -14.01 27.14
CA GLU A 192 6.88 -15.12 27.44
C GLU A 192 5.66 -14.57 28.19
N GLN A 193 4.48 -14.69 27.57
CA GLN A 193 3.22 -14.21 28.11
C GLN A 193 2.28 -15.40 28.33
N PRO A 194 2.50 -16.19 29.39
CA PRO A 194 1.70 -17.39 29.64
C PRO A 194 0.21 -17.07 29.82
N ALA A 195 -0.13 -15.90 30.38
CA ALA A 195 -1.51 -15.44 30.52
C ALA A 195 -2.20 -15.27 29.16
N VAL A 196 -1.54 -14.61 28.20
CA VAL A 196 -2.06 -14.42 26.84
C VAL A 196 -2.21 -15.75 26.11
N LYS A 197 -1.22 -16.65 26.24
CA LYS A 197 -1.30 -18.00 25.66
C LYS A 197 -2.49 -18.78 26.25
N ALA A 198 -2.76 -18.66 27.54
CA ALA A 198 -3.89 -19.31 28.20
C ALA A 198 -5.24 -18.79 27.69
N ILE A 199 -5.40 -17.47 27.50
CA ILE A 199 -6.60 -16.86 26.93
C ILE A 199 -6.91 -17.44 25.54
N PHE A 200 -5.92 -17.47 24.65
CA PHE A 200 -6.12 -18.03 23.30
C PHE A 200 -6.39 -19.54 23.32
N LYS A 201 -5.76 -20.28 24.23
CA LYS A 201 -6.00 -21.72 24.40
C LYS A 201 -7.45 -21.97 24.82
N GLN A 202 -7.93 -21.27 25.84
CA GLN A 202 -9.31 -21.39 26.32
C GLN A 202 -10.32 -21.06 25.22
N ALA A 203 -10.13 -19.94 24.49
CA ALA A 203 -11.00 -19.56 23.39
C ALA A 203 -11.08 -20.65 22.30
N LYS A 204 -9.95 -21.29 21.98
CA LYS A 204 -9.91 -22.41 21.02
C LYS A 204 -10.59 -23.67 21.55
N GLU A 205 -10.39 -24.02 22.82
CA GLU A 205 -11.04 -25.18 23.46
C GLU A 205 -12.56 -25.02 23.49
N GLU A 206 -13.04 -23.79 23.62
CA GLU A 206 -14.47 -23.42 23.55
C GLU A 206 -14.98 -23.21 22.11
N ASN A 207 -14.16 -23.50 21.08
CA ASN A 207 -14.46 -23.31 19.65
C ASN A 207 -14.90 -21.87 19.28
N ARG A 208 -14.35 -20.87 19.97
CA ARG A 208 -14.60 -19.46 19.68
C ARG A 208 -13.57 -18.92 18.70
N SER A 209 -14.04 -18.18 17.70
CA SER A 209 -13.21 -17.42 16.77
C SER A 209 -12.86 -16.01 17.28
N ASN A 210 -13.53 -15.55 18.34
CA ASN A 210 -13.35 -14.23 18.92
C ASN A 210 -13.15 -14.32 20.44
N LEU A 211 -12.38 -13.37 20.97
CA LEU A 211 -12.23 -13.17 22.40
C LEU A 211 -13.42 -12.39 22.96
N LEU A 212 -13.73 -12.62 24.23
CA LEU A 212 -14.62 -11.75 25.00
C LEU A 212 -13.95 -10.39 25.22
N GLU A 213 -14.73 -9.35 25.51
CA GLU A 213 -14.16 -8.02 25.81
C GLU A 213 -13.29 -8.06 27.07
N THR A 214 -13.63 -8.87 28.08
CA THR A 214 -12.81 -9.08 29.27
C THR A 214 -11.43 -9.67 28.92
N GLU A 215 -11.43 -10.77 28.16
CA GLU A 215 -10.21 -11.44 27.68
C GLU A 215 -9.34 -10.51 26.82
N SER A 216 -9.97 -9.73 25.92
CA SER A 216 -9.29 -8.76 25.07
C SER A 216 -8.61 -7.66 25.90
N ARG A 217 -9.27 -7.20 26.97
CA ARG A 217 -8.72 -6.18 27.87
C ARG A 217 -7.55 -6.71 28.70
N ASP A 218 -7.65 -7.95 29.19
CA ASP A 218 -6.55 -8.61 29.90
C ASP A 218 -5.33 -8.78 28.99
N LEU A 219 -5.55 -9.18 27.73
CA LEU A 219 -4.50 -9.24 26.72
C LEU A 219 -3.84 -7.87 26.52
N LEU A 220 -4.61 -6.82 26.25
CA LEU A 220 -4.06 -5.48 26.01
C LEU A 220 -3.27 -4.95 27.22
N LYS A 221 -3.74 -5.23 28.44
CA LYS A 221 -3.05 -4.87 29.68
C LYS A 221 -1.70 -5.57 29.82
N GLU A 222 -1.59 -6.85 29.44
CA GLU A 222 -0.32 -7.60 29.43
C GLU A 222 0.71 -6.97 28.47
N TYR A 223 0.25 -6.37 27.38
CA TYR A 223 1.07 -5.61 26.44
C TYR A 223 1.31 -4.15 26.85
N GLY A 224 0.87 -3.74 28.05
CA GLY A 224 1.09 -2.39 28.58
C GLY A 224 0.20 -1.32 27.94
N ILE A 225 -0.86 -1.70 27.24
CA ILE A 225 -1.80 -0.75 26.63
C ILE A 225 -2.73 -0.22 27.75
N PRO A 226 -2.75 1.10 27.99
CA PRO A 226 -3.56 1.68 29.04
C PRO A 226 -5.05 1.57 28.69
N LEU A 227 -5.86 1.12 29.66
CA LEU A 227 -7.30 0.98 29.52
C LEU A 227 -7.99 1.65 30.71
N PRO A 228 -9.16 2.30 30.51
CA PRO A 228 -10.01 2.75 31.62
C PRO A 228 -10.37 1.56 32.51
N GLU A 229 -10.54 1.75 33.81
CA GLU A 229 -11.01 0.67 34.70
C GLU A 229 -12.36 0.11 34.21
N ALA A 230 -12.54 -1.20 34.32
CA ALA A 230 -13.83 -1.82 34.00
C ALA A 230 -14.03 -3.07 34.83
N GLU A 231 -15.26 -3.31 35.28
CA GLU A 231 -15.64 -4.49 36.06
C GLU A 231 -16.83 -5.20 35.38
N LEU A 232 -16.78 -6.53 35.36
CA LEU A 232 -17.86 -7.37 34.85
C LEU A 232 -18.91 -7.57 35.96
N ALA A 233 -20.16 -7.27 35.65
CA ALA A 233 -21.30 -7.55 36.51
C ALA A 233 -22.17 -8.67 35.89
N CYS A 234 -22.28 -9.80 36.60
CA CYS A 234 -23.10 -10.95 36.18
C CYS A 234 -24.60 -10.78 36.46
N ASP A 235 -24.95 -9.86 37.35
CA ASP A 235 -26.32 -9.57 37.76
C ASP A 235 -26.50 -8.09 38.09
N CYS A 236 -27.75 -7.69 38.30
CA CYS A 236 -28.14 -6.31 38.53
C CYS A 236 -27.57 -5.77 39.87
N GLU A 237 -27.58 -6.59 40.92
CA GLU A 237 -27.04 -6.19 42.23
C GLU A 237 -25.55 -5.86 42.14
N LYS A 238 -24.78 -6.71 41.44
CA LYS A 238 -23.37 -6.48 41.17
C LYS A 238 -23.17 -5.25 40.30
N ALA A 239 -24.02 -5.01 39.30
CA ALA A 239 -23.91 -3.84 38.44
C ALA A 239 -24.04 -2.52 39.24
N VAL A 240 -24.99 -2.48 40.18
CA VAL A 240 -25.17 -1.35 41.11
C VAL A 240 -23.98 -1.21 42.06
N GLU A 241 -23.45 -2.31 42.58
CA GLU A 241 -22.26 -2.30 43.42
C GLU A 241 -21.05 -1.68 42.70
N VAL A 242 -20.83 -2.05 41.43
CA VAL A 242 -19.77 -1.50 40.58
C VAL A 242 -19.99 0.00 40.32
N ALA A 243 -21.23 0.40 40.04
CA ALA A 243 -21.57 1.80 39.78
C ALA A 243 -21.27 2.74 40.96
N ARG A 244 -21.27 2.22 42.20
CA ARG A 244 -20.89 2.99 43.40
C ARG A 244 -19.38 3.23 43.50
N LYS A 245 -18.56 2.37 42.88
CA LYS A 245 -17.09 2.43 42.96
C LYS A 245 -16.48 3.27 41.84
N ILE A 246 -17.08 3.22 40.66
CA ILE A 246 -16.56 3.88 39.45
C ILE A 246 -17.20 5.26 39.29
N SER A 247 -16.39 6.26 38.90
CA SER A 247 -16.89 7.62 38.66
C SER A 247 -17.81 7.69 37.45
N SER A 248 -18.96 8.34 37.61
CA SER A 248 -19.94 8.58 36.54
C SER A 248 -19.58 9.80 35.67
N PRO A 249 -20.04 9.89 34.41
CA PRO A 249 -20.96 8.97 33.72
C PRO A 249 -20.33 7.64 33.33
N LEU A 250 -21.13 6.57 33.37
CA LEU A 250 -20.71 5.19 33.06
C LEU A 250 -21.20 4.74 31.67
N ALA A 251 -20.44 3.81 31.08
CA ALA A 251 -20.83 3.01 29.94
C ALA A 251 -20.99 1.54 30.37
N MET A 252 -22.06 0.91 29.91
CA MET A 252 -22.39 -0.49 30.16
C MET A 252 -22.56 -1.23 28.84
N LYS A 253 -21.89 -2.37 28.71
CA LYS A 253 -21.86 -3.16 27.47
C LYS A 253 -22.07 -4.64 27.75
N VAL A 254 -22.88 -5.32 26.94
CA VAL A 254 -23.07 -6.78 27.06
C VAL A 254 -21.77 -7.54 26.81
N VAL A 255 -21.56 -8.60 27.59
CA VAL A 255 -20.50 -9.58 27.37
C VAL A 255 -21.15 -10.92 27.04
N SER A 256 -20.98 -11.37 25.81
CA SER A 256 -21.45 -12.67 25.32
C SER A 256 -20.56 -13.13 24.15
N PRO A 257 -20.23 -14.42 24.04
CA PRO A 257 -19.53 -14.96 22.88
C PRO A 257 -20.32 -14.86 21.57
N ASP A 258 -21.66 -14.67 21.64
CA ASP A 258 -22.52 -14.63 20.45
C ASP A 258 -22.82 -13.21 19.96
N ILE A 259 -22.49 -12.18 20.76
CA ILE A 259 -22.84 -10.79 20.46
C ILE A 259 -21.58 -9.97 20.24
N ILE A 260 -21.10 -9.96 19.00
CA ILE A 260 -19.94 -9.19 18.56
C ILE A 260 -20.34 -7.73 18.29
N HIS A 261 -21.41 -7.53 17.51
CA HIS A 261 -21.97 -6.22 17.18
C HIS A 261 -22.95 -5.74 18.26
N LYS A 262 -22.39 -5.29 19.39
CA LYS A 262 -23.15 -4.93 20.61
C LYS A 262 -24.15 -3.80 20.41
N SER A 263 -23.79 -2.79 19.61
CA SER A 263 -24.68 -1.64 19.33
C SER A 263 -25.97 -2.10 18.66
N ASP A 264 -25.86 -2.96 17.64
CA ASP A 264 -27.00 -3.46 16.85
C ASP A 264 -27.91 -4.37 17.69
N ALA A 265 -27.32 -5.08 18.65
CA ALA A 265 -28.04 -5.88 19.63
C ALA A 265 -28.72 -5.06 20.74
N GLY A 266 -28.61 -3.73 20.73
CA GLY A 266 -29.07 -2.89 21.85
C GLY A 266 -28.32 -3.17 23.16
N GLY A 267 -27.12 -3.77 23.06
CA GLY A 267 -26.29 -4.23 24.16
C GLY A 267 -25.31 -3.17 24.67
N ILE A 268 -25.49 -1.90 24.32
CA ILE A 268 -24.69 -0.78 24.82
C ILE A 268 -25.61 0.29 25.41
N LYS A 269 -25.29 0.76 26.61
CA LYS A 269 -25.92 1.92 27.26
C LYS A 269 -24.83 2.87 27.75
N LEU A 270 -24.97 4.15 27.44
CA LEU A 270 -23.99 5.20 27.73
C LEU A 270 -24.64 6.29 28.59
N ASP A 271 -23.82 7.19 29.13
CA ASP A 271 -24.23 8.35 29.93
C ASP A 271 -25.07 7.98 31.17
N LEU A 272 -24.75 6.84 31.80
CA LEU A 272 -25.43 6.37 33.02
C LEU A 272 -24.89 7.15 34.23
N LYS A 273 -25.75 7.88 34.93
CA LYS A 273 -25.32 8.88 35.93
C LYS A 273 -25.50 8.41 37.37
N ASN A 274 -26.42 7.47 37.58
CA ASN A 274 -26.81 7.01 38.91
C ASN A 274 -27.21 5.52 38.90
N GLU A 275 -27.43 4.97 40.09
CA GLU A 275 -27.77 3.55 40.30
C GLU A 275 -29.05 3.12 39.57
N LYS A 276 -30.08 3.98 39.51
CA LYS A 276 -31.34 3.66 38.80
C LYS A 276 -31.15 3.56 37.29
N ASP A 277 -30.30 4.41 36.72
CA ASP A 277 -29.95 4.33 35.30
C ASP A 277 -29.25 3.00 35.00
N VAL A 278 -28.38 2.54 35.92
CA VAL A 278 -27.62 1.28 35.84
C VAL A 278 -28.53 0.07 35.95
N GLU A 279 -29.46 0.03 36.92
CA GLU A 279 -30.44 -1.05 37.08
C GLU A 279 -31.26 -1.23 35.80
N LYS A 280 -31.85 -0.13 35.31
CA LYS A 280 -32.65 -0.13 34.09
C LYS A 280 -31.82 -0.54 32.86
N ALA A 281 -30.60 -0.02 32.73
CA ALA A 281 -29.71 -0.37 31.63
C ALA A 281 -29.35 -1.85 31.62
N PHE A 282 -29.09 -2.44 32.80
CA PHE A 282 -28.77 -3.85 32.93
C PHE A 282 -29.91 -4.74 32.45
N GLU A 283 -31.13 -4.48 32.94
CA GLU A 283 -32.34 -5.22 32.54
C GLU A 283 -32.56 -5.15 31.03
N GLU A 284 -32.53 -3.94 30.45
CA GLU A 284 -32.73 -3.73 29.01
C GLU A 284 -31.66 -4.43 28.16
N ILE A 285 -30.38 -4.32 28.55
CA ILE A 285 -29.27 -4.96 27.82
C ILE A 285 -29.44 -6.48 27.85
N VAL A 286 -29.71 -7.05 29.02
CA VAL A 286 -29.85 -8.49 29.19
C VAL A 286 -31.07 -9.02 28.44
N GLU A 287 -32.20 -8.32 28.51
CA GLU A 287 -33.42 -8.68 27.78
C GLU A 287 -33.15 -8.70 26.27
N ASN A 288 -32.48 -7.67 25.75
CA ASN A 288 -32.15 -7.59 24.33
C ASN A 288 -31.16 -8.69 23.91
N ALA A 289 -30.15 -8.96 24.73
CA ALA A 289 -29.20 -10.04 24.48
C ALA A 289 -29.88 -11.42 24.42
N CYS A 290 -30.84 -11.68 25.31
CA CYS A 290 -31.59 -12.95 25.36
C CYS A 290 -32.54 -13.14 24.16
N LYS A 291 -32.81 -12.10 23.36
CA LYS A 291 -33.55 -12.23 22.10
C LYS A 291 -32.67 -12.82 20.98
N LEU A 292 -31.35 -12.72 21.12
CA LEU A 292 -30.37 -13.15 20.11
C LEU A 292 -29.62 -14.42 20.51
N THR A 293 -29.55 -14.73 21.80
CA THR A 293 -28.89 -15.94 22.34
C THR A 293 -29.57 -16.45 23.61
N THR A 294 -29.10 -17.56 24.17
CA THR A 294 -29.61 -18.12 25.42
C THR A 294 -29.08 -17.35 26.63
N LYS A 295 -29.82 -17.37 27.73
CA LYS A 295 -29.49 -16.64 28.97
C LYS A 295 -28.14 -17.06 29.53
N GLU A 296 -27.77 -18.33 29.40
CA GLU A 296 -26.51 -18.90 29.89
C GLU A 296 -25.29 -18.38 29.11
N ARG A 297 -25.52 -17.93 27.87
CA ARG A 297 -24.47 -17.33 27.02
C ARG A 297 -24.39 -15.82 27.19
N VAL A 298 -25.27 -15.20 27.99
CA VAL A 298 -25.15 -13.81 28.43
C VAL A 298 -24.40 -13.79 29.74
N ILE A 299 -23.08 -13.58 29.67
CA ILE A 299 -22.19 -13.64 30.83
C ILE A 299 -22.47 -12.49 31.80
N GLY A 300 -22.86 -11.33 31.28
CA GLY A 300 -23.19 -10.16 32.07
C GLY A 300 -22.99 -8.87 31.29
N THR A 301 -22.71 -7.79 32.02
CA THR A 301 -22.35 -6.51 31.42
C THR A 301 -21.02 -6.00 31.96
N LEU A 302 -20.19 -5.47 31.07
CA LEU A 302 -18.96 -4.76 31.44
C LEU A 302 -19.30 -3.29 31.69
N ILE A 303 -18.93 -2.80 32.86
CA ILE A 303 -19.19 -1.42 33.31
C ILE A 303 -17.85 -0.69 33.40
N SER A 304 -17.79 0.50 32.83
CA SER A 304 -16.57 1.33 32.76
C SER A 304 -16.92 2.81 32.80
N PRO A 305 -16.02 3.70 33.24
CA PRO A 305 -16.25 5.14 33.15
C PRO A 305 -16.20 5.60 31.70
N MET A 306 -17.00 6.61 31.38
CA MET A 306 -16.86 7.30 30.09
C MET A 306 -15.60 8.18 30.12
N VAL A 307 -14.75 8.00 29.12
CA VAL A 307 -13.58 8.87 28.92
C VAL A 307 -14.01 10.24 28.38
N ALA A 308 -13.16 11.25 28.58
CA ALA A 308 -13.38 12.57 28.02
C ALA A 308 -13.50 12.52 26.49
N LYS A 309 -14.24 13.48 25.91
CA LYS A 309 -14.32 13.62 24.46
C LYS A 309 -12.92 13.85 23.90
N GLY A 310 -12.60 13.12 22.83
CA GLY A 310 -11.32 13.21 22.14
C GLY A 310 -11.46 12.71 20.71
N GLN A 311 -10.32 12.53 20.04
CA GLN A 311 -10.31 11.93 18.71
C GLN A 311 -10.50 10.41 18.85
N GLU A 312 -11.56 9.89 18.26
CA GLU A 312 -11.73 8.45 18.13
C GLU A 312 -10.84 7.96 16.98
N CYS A 313 -10.02 6.96 17.28
CA CYS A 313 -9.14 6.28 16.32
C CYS A 313 -9.40 4.78 16.38
N ILE A 314 -9.15 4.10 15.26
CA ILE A 314 -9.13 2.65 15.18
C ILE A 314 -7.70 2.18 14.91
N ILE A 315 -7.30 1.13 15.62
CA ILE A 315 -6.08 0.39 15.34
C ILE A 315 -6.43 -1.09 15.16
N GLY A 316 -5.89 -1.71 14.12
CA GLY A 316 -6.06 -3.12 13.83
C GLY A 316 -4.75 -3.74 13.38
N MET A 317 -4.65 -5.06 13.51
CA MET A 317 -3.53 -5.82 12.95
C MET A 317 -4.06 -7.09 12.31
N ILE A 318 -3.55 -7.37 11.12
CA ILE A 318 -3.69 -8.67 10.48
C ILE A 318 -2.31 -9.26 10.26
N ARG A 319 -2.21 -10.58 10.18
CA ARG A 319 -1.02 -11.25 9.67
C ARG A 319 -1.30 -11.70 8.25
N ASP A 320 -0.85 -10.88 7.30
CA ASP A 320 -0.94 -11.17 5.87
C ASP A 320 0.01 -12.32 5.47
N PRO A 321 -0.40 -13.24 4.59
CA PRO A 321 0.44 -14.37 4.17
C PRO A 321 1.72 -13.96 3.41
N GLN A 322 1.70 -12.82 2.70
CA GLN A 322 2.84 -12.34 1.90
C GLN A 322 3.66 -11.31 2.66
N PHE A 323 3.01 -10.38 3.35
CA PHE A 323 3.66 -9.24 3.99
C PHE A 323 3.93 -9.44 5.49
N GLY A 324 3.38 -10.47 6.11
CA GLY A 324 3.49 -10.67 7.55
C GLY A 324 2.58 -9.70 8.32
N PRO A 325 3.00 -9.15 9.48
CA PRO A 325 2.13 -8.29 10.28
C PRO A 325 1.87 -6.94 9.57
N VAL A 326 0.59 -6.64 9.34
CA VAL A 326 0.13 -5.38 8.73
C VAL A 326 -0.74 -4.66 9.73
N ILE A 327 -0.38 -3.42 10.04
CA ILE A 327 -1.11 -2.53 10.95
C ILE A 327 -2.06 -1.65 10.14
N MET A 328 -3.28 -1.54 10.63
CA MET A 328 -4.28 -0.58 10.18
C MET A 328 -4.38 0.52 11.23
N PHE A 329 -4.37 1.78 10.79
CA PHE A 329 -4.66 2.93 11.64
C PHE A 329 -5.57 3.92 10.89
N GLY A 330 -6.54 4.52 11.57
CA GLY A 330 -7.43 5.50 10.96
C GLY A 330 -8.40 6.13 11.95
N LEU A 331 -9.35 6.91 11.41
CA LEU A 331 -10.43 7.48 12.21
C LEU A 331 -11.38 6.36 12.70
N GLY A 332 -11.73 6.41 13.98
CA GLY A 332 -12.64 5.46 14.62
C GLY A 332 -14.11 5.87 14.50
N GLY A 333 -14.98 5.07 15.13
CA GLY A 333 -16.42 5.32 15.22
C GLY A 333 -17.24 4.67 14.11
N ILE A 334 -18.51 5.03 14.02
CA ILE A 334 -19.47 4.37 13.09
C ILE A 334 -19.20 4.67 11.60
N PHE A 335 -18.34 5.64 11.29
CA PHE A 335 -18.10 6.10 9.93
C PHE A 335 -16.82 5.52 9.28
N VAL A 336 -16.08 4.65 9.96
CA VAL A 336 -14.82 4.08 9.43
C VAL A 336 -15.02 3.43 8.06
N GLU A 337 -16.06 2.61 7.91
CA GLU A 337 -16.34 1.88 6.67
C GLU A 337 -16.80 2.80 5.52
N VAL A 338 -17.40 3.95 5.86
CA VAL A 338 -17.93 4.91 4.89
C VAL A 338 -16.84 5.86 4.40
N LEU A 339 -15.98 6.35 5.30
CA LEU A 339 -14.97 7.36 4.98
C LEU A 339 -13.73 6.77 4.32
N LYS A 340 -13.49 5.45 4.46
CA LYS A 340 -12.27 4.77 3.97
C LYS A 340 -10.98 5.45 4.41
N ASP A 341 -11.02 6.19 5.52
CA ASP A 341 -9.90 6.95 6.07
C ASP A 341 -9.05 6.06 6.98
N VAL A 342 -8.46 5.04 6.36
CA VAL A 342 -7.56 4.08 7.00
C VAL A 342 -6.28 3.96 6.19
N SER A 343 -5.16 3.86 6.89
CA SER A 343 -3.86 3.62 6.30
C SER A 343 -3.32 2.27 6.78
N PHE A 344 -2.76 1.51 5.85
CA PHE A 344 -2.12 0.23 6.12
C PHE A 344 -0.61 0.36 6.02
N ARG A 345 0.12 -0.23 6.97
CA ARG A 345 1.58 -0.31 6.93
C ARG A 345 2.06 -1.67 7.39
N VAL A 346 3.09 -2.19 6.73
CA VAL A 346 3.75 -3.44 7.13
C VAL A 346 4.62 -3.13 8.35
N ALA A 347 4.46 -3.90 9.43
CA ALA A 347 5.32 -3.80 10.59
C ALA A 347 6.64 -4.56 10.36
N PRO A 348 7.75 -4.15 11.00
CA PRO A 348 7.83 -3.08 12.00
C PRO A 348 7.68 -1.67 11.42
N LEU A 349 7.07 -0.78 12.21
CA LEU A 349 6.98 0.64 11.90
C LEU A 349 8.10 1.38 12.62
N ALA A 350 8.68 2.37 11.94
CA ALA A 350 9.61 3.31 12.53
C ALA A 350 8.95 4.69 12.66
N GLU A 351 9.47 5.51 13.56
CA GLU A 351 8.92 6.84 13.85
C GLU A 351 9.22 7.84 12.71
N GLU A 352 10.31 7.63 11.96
CA GLU A 352 10.78 8.52 10.89
C GLU A 352 10.02 8.40 9.57
#